data_AF-A0A2D5APW8-F1
#
_entry.id   AF-A0A2D5APW8-F1
#
_cell.length_a   1.000
_cell.length_b   1.000
_cell.length_c   1.000
_cell.angle_alpha   90.00
_cell.angle_beta   90.00
_cell.angle_gamma   90.00
#
_symmetry.space_group_name_H-M   'P 1'
#
loop_
_entity.id
_entity.type
_entity.pdbx_description
1 polymer ?
#
loop_
_entity_poly.entity_id
_entity_poly.type
_entity_poly.pdbx_seq_one_letter_code
_entity_poly.pdbx_strand_id
1 'polypeptide(L)'
;MADATHDWAHHKKIYTIIGVLLFICTGLTLALGLWAPLDVGPPGPTPGDYVIGLALAGTKASLVAIIFMHLNHEKGLIYKTLVFTFLFFVALMGLTLFAGSDPILEEYDTLETTNGKLIQSVDQ
;
A
#
# COMPACT_ATOMS: atom_id res chain seq x y z
N MET A 1 42.82 14.75 -1.02
CA MET A 1 41.89 15.91 -1.09
C MET A 1 41.00 15.86 -2.36
N ALA A 2 41.47 15.34 -3.50
CA ALA A 2 40.67 15.23 -4.74
C ALA A 2 39.77 13.98 -4.81
N ASP A 3 40.14 12.86 -4.18
CA ASP A 3 39.30 11.64 -4.24
C ASP A 3 38.02 11.74 -3.40
N ALA A 4 38.06 12.45 -2.26
CA ALA A 4 36.89 12.63 -1.40
C ALA A 4 35.76 13.46 -2.03
N THR A 5 36.08 14.37 -2.97
CA THR A 5 35.06 15.20 -3.63
C THR A 5 34.37 14.45 -4.78
N HIS A 6 35.04 13.45 -5.37
CA HIS A 6 34.47 12.64 -6.45
C HIS A 6 33.41 11.66 -5.93
N ASP A 7 33.63 11.01 -4.78
CA ASP A 7 32.65 10.11 -4.16
C ASP A 7 31.38 10.83 -3.68
N TRP A 8 31.53 12.03 -3.11
CA TRP A 8 30.41 12.83 -2.61
C TRP A 8 29.46 13.29 -3.73
N ALA A 9 29.99 13.60 -4.91
CA ALA A 9 29.19 14.02 -6.04
C ALA A 9 28.30 12.89 -6.57
N HIS A 10 28.75 11.63 -6.48
CA HIS A 10 28.01 10.47 -6.97
C HIS A 10 26.78 10.16 -6.10
N HIS A 11 26.95 10.13 -4.77
CA HIS A 11 25.84 9.94 -3.84
C HIS A 11 24.78 11.03 -3.96
N LYS A 12 25.21 12.29 -4.06
CA LYS A 12 24.29 13.42 -4.24
C LYS A 12 23.43 13.27 -5.50
N LYS A 13 24.03 12.85 -6.62
CA LYS A 13 23.31 12.63 -7.89
C LYS A 13 22.28 11.51 -7.78
N ILE A 14 22.64 10.39 -7.14
CA ILE A 14 21.71 9.27 -6.90
C ILE A 14 20.49 9.76 -6.11
N TYR A 15 20.68 10.39 -4.95
CA TYR A 15 19.56 10.89 -4.13
C TYR A 15 18.67 11.89 -4.89
N THR A 16 19.28 12.74 -5.72
CA THR A 16 18.54 13.73 -6.52
C THR A 16 17.70 13.05 -7.61
N ILE A 17 18.26 12.08 -8.33
CA ILE A 17 17.54 11.32 -9.37
C ILE A 17 16.35 10.58 -8.78
N ILE A 18 16.52 9.96 -7.60
CA ILE A 18 15.48 9.18 -6.94
C ILE A 18 14.40 10.08 -6.35
N GLY A 19 14.77 11.22 -5.78
CA GLY A 19 13.82 12.23 -5.33
C GLY A 19 12.94 12.74 -6.49
N VAL A 20 13.54 13.00 -7.65
CA VAL A 20 12.80 13.40 -8.86
C VAL A 20 11.92 12.25 -9.37
N LEU A 21 12.42 11.02 -9.41
CA LEU A 21 11.65 9.84 -9.81
C LEU A 21 10.41 9.63 -8.90
N LEU A 22 10.55 9.81 -7.59
CA LEU A 22 9.45 9.74 -6.63
C LEU A 22 8.42 10.84 -6.84
N PHE A 23 8.88 12.05 -7.16
CA PHE A 23 8.00 13.17 -7.49
C PHE A 23 7.20 12.88 -8.77
N ILE A 24 7.84 12.33 -9.80
CA ILE A 24 7.16 11.91 -11.04
C ILE A 24 6.15 10.79 -10.78
N CYS A 25 6.52 9.75 -10.02
CA CYS A 25 5.59 8.67 -9.66
C CYS A 25 4.37 9.18 -8.87
N THR A 26 4.55 10.21 -8.05
CA THR A 26 3.46 10.86 -7.31
C THR A 26 2.56 11.68 -8.24
N GLY A 27 3.17 12.44 -9.16
CA GLY A 27 2.44 13.12 -10.22
C GLY A 27 1.66 12.14 -11.09
N LEU A 28 2.21 10.96 -11.36
CA LEU A 28 1.56 9.92 -12.15
C LEU A 28 0.38 9.29 -11.42
N THR A 29 0.47 9.06 -10.10
CA THR A 29 -0.69 8.58 -9.31
C THR A 29 -1.79 9.64 -9.23
N LEU A 30 -1.43 10.92 -9.15
CA LEU A 30 -2.40 12.01 -9.25
C LEU A 30 -3.00 12.10 -10.66
N ALA A 31 -2.21 11.92 -11.71
CA ALA A 31 -2.69 11.94 -13.08
C ALA A 31 -3.67 10.77 -13.35
N LEU A 32 -3.40 9.58 -12.83
CA LEU A 32 -4.35 8.46 -12.92
C LEU A 32 -5.67 8.75 -12.18
N GLY A 33 -5.64 9.50 -11.07
CA GLY A 33 -6.84 9.80 -10.28
C GLY A 33 -7.61 11.06 -10.70
N LEU A 34 -6.94 12.09 -11.24
CA LEU A 34 -7.56 13.36 -11.64
C LEU A 34 -7.83 13.46 -13.14
N TRP A 35 -7.08 12.73 -13.97
CA TRP A 35 -7.10 12.93 -15.41
C TRP A 35 -8.03 11.92 -16.09
N ALA A 36 -9.27 12.37 -16.30
CA ALA A 36 -10.35 11.65 -16.97
C ALA A 36 -10.02 10.94 -18.31
N PRO A 37 -9.05 11.36 -19.15
CA PRO A 37 -8.73 10.63 -20.38
C PRO A 37 -7.79 9.42 -20.20
N LEU A 38 -7.26 9.17 -18.99
CA LEU A 38 -6.49 7.95 -18.65
C LEU A 38 -7.31 6.95 -17.82
N ASP A 39 -8.63 7.11 -17.78
CA ASP A 39 -9.55 6.13 -17.23
C ASP A 39 -9.58 4.91 -18.17
N VAL A 40 -9.03 3.76 -17.75
CA VAL A 40 -8.96 2.54 -18.57
C VAL A 40 -10.28 1.74 -18.47
N GLY A 41 -11.38 2.40 -18.10
CA GLY A 41 -12.67 1.78 -17.88
C GLY A 41 -13.88 2.72 -17.97
N PRO A 42 -15.10 2.18 -17.77
CA PRO A 42 -16.33 2.97 -17.60
C PRO A 42 -16.19 3.91 -16.40
N PRO A 43 -16.91 5.05 -16.37
CA PRO A 43 -16.82 6.01 -15.28
C PRO A 43 -17.16 5.34 -13.93
N GLY A 44 -16.13 5.10 -13.13
CA GLY A 44 -16.21 4.43 -11.84
C GLY A 44 -14.87 3.77 -11.47
N PRO A 45 -14.60 3.56 -10.17
CA PRO A 45 -13.37 2.91 -9.74
C PRO A 45 -13.34 1.46 -10.25
N THR A 46 -12.56 1.24 -11.31
CA THR A 46 -12.43 -0.07 -11.93
C THR A 46 -11.36 -0.87 -11.15
N PRO A 47 -11.49 -2.20 -11.01
CA PRO A 47 -10.43 -3.03 -10.43
C PRO A 47 -9.05 -2.81 -11.07
N GLY A 48 -8.99 -2.42 -12.35
CA GLY A 48 -7.76 -2.05 -13.04
C GLY A 48 -7.04 -0.85 -12.42
N ASP A 49 -7.79 0.19 -12.04
CA ASP A 49 -7.22 1.43 -11.48
C ASP A 49 -6.62 1.17 -10.09
N TYR A 50 -7.28 0.32 -9.30
CA TYR A 50 -6.76 -0.12 -8.01
C TYR A 50 -5.46 -0.90 -8.16
N VAL A 51 -5.37 -1.83 -9.12
CA VAL A 51 -4.15 -2.62 -9.34
C VAL A 51 -2.99 -1.72 -9.77
N ILE A 52 -3.22 -0.80 -10.72
CA ILE A 52 -2.20 0.12 -11.20
C ILE A 52 -1.77 1.09 -10.09
N GLY A 53 -2.73 1.63 -9.34
CA GLY A 53 -2.49 2.50 -8.19
C GLY A 53 -1.68 1.80 -7.10
N LEU A 54 -2.01 0.55 -6.77
CA LEU A 54 -1.29 -0.25 -5.78
C LEU A 54 0.13 -0.60 -6.25
N ALA A 55 0.31 -0.91 -7.53
CA ALA A 55 1.62 -1.18 -8.13
C ALA A 55 2.54 0.05 -8.08
N LEU A 56 2.02 1.23 -8.46
CA LEU A 56 2.73 2.50 -8.34
C LEU A 56 3.06 2.82 -6.88
N ALA A 57 2.09 2.61 -5.97
CA ALA A 57 2.27 2.82 -4.54
C ALA A 57 3.36 1.91 -3.96
N GLY A 58 3.39 0.63 -4.33
CA GLY A 58 4.42 -0.32 -3.91
C GLY A 58 5.81 0.03 -4.47
N THR A 59 5.87 0.48 -5.72
CA THR A 59 7.12 0.88 -6.38
C THR A 59 7.73 2.11 -5.70
N LYS A 60 6.94 3.15 -5.37
CA LYS A 60 7.47 4.31 -4.63
C LYS A 60 7.94 3.93 -3.21
N ALA A 61 7.20 3.04 -2.53
CA ALA A 61 7.50 2.65 -1.16
C ALA A 61 8.79 1.84 -1.07
N SER A 62 8.99 0.90 -2.01
CA SER A 62 10.23 0.12 -2.11
C SER A 62 11.44 0.99 -2.45
N LEU A 63 11.30 1.96 -3.36
CA LEU A 63 12.38 2.88 -3.71
C LEU A 63 12.79 3.78 -2.52
N VAL A 64 11.82 4.27 -1.75
CA VAL A 64 12.06 5.02 -0.50
C VAL A 64 12.77 4.14 0.53
N ALA A 65 12.30 2.91 0.75
CA ALA A 65 12.90 2.00 1.71
C ALA A 65 14.36 1.67 1.34
N ILE A 66 14.62 1.32 0.09
CA ILE A 66 15.96 0.88 -0.33
C ILE A 66 16.96 2.05 -0.31
N ILE A 67 16.56 3.25 -0.77
CA ILE A 67 17.53 4.32 -1.05
C ILE A 67 17.51 5.44 -0.01
N PHE A 68 16.33 5.91 0.40
CA PHE A 68 16.26 6.96 1.43
C PHE A 68 16.49 6.42 2.84
N MET A 69 16.09 5.17 3.11
CA MET A 69 16.27 4.56 4.42
C MET A 69 17.62 3.85 4.59
N HIS A 70 18.52 3.92 3.61
CA HIS A 70 19.89 3.38 3.66
C HIS A 70 19.96 1.88 4.07
N LEU A 71 18.94 1.10 3.71
CA LEU A 71 18.85 -0.33 4.05
C LEU A 71 19.93 -1.20 3.40
N ASN A 72 20.67 -0.66 2.43
CA ASN A 72 21.68 -1.39 1.66
C ASN A 72 23.06 -1.45 2.33
N HIS A 73 23.33 -0.65 3.38
CA HIS A 73 24.67 -0.62 3.99
C HIS A 73 24.69 -0.78 5.51
N GLU A 74 23.53 -0.83 6.18
CA GLU A 74 23.49 -0.87 7.64
C GLU A 74 22.52 -1.92 8.22
N LYS A 75 23.06 -2.65 9.20
CA LYS A 75 22.47 -3.65 10.12
C LYS A 75 21.16 -4.32 9.69
N GLY A 76 21.25 -5.63 9.42
CA GLY A 76 20.12 -6.52 9.14
C GLY A 76 19.01 -6.58 10.21
N LEU A 77 19.18 -5.97 11.39
CA LEU A 77 18.10 -5.79 12.37
C LEU A 77 16.93 -4.98 11.79
N ILE A 78 17.22 -3.92 11.01
CA ILE A 78 16.19 -3.05 10.43
C ILE A 78 15.39 -3.79 9.36
N TYR A 79 16.04 -4.65 8.57
CA TYR A 79 15.34 -5.49 7.60
C TYR A 79 14.38 -6.46 8.28
N LYS A 80 14.80 -7.08 9.39
CA LYS A 80 13.94 -7.98 10.17
C LYS A 80 12.74 -7.27 10.77
N THR A 81 12.92 -6.08 11.34
CA THR A 81 11.79 -5.33 11.91
C THR A 81 10.85 -4.82 10.83
N LEU A 82 11.36 -4.35 9.67
CA LEU A 82 10.54 -3.90 8.56
C LEU A 82 9.72 -5.04 7.94
N VAL A 83 10.32 -6.21 7.74
CA VAL A 83 9.59 -7.40 7.26
C VAL A 83 8.56 -7.85 8.29
N PHE A 84 8.90 -7.83 9.59
CA PHE A 84 7.97 -8.21 10.66
C PHE A 84 6.76 -7.27 10.72
N THR A 85 6.96 -5.95 10.65
CA THR A 85 5.85 -4.98 10.66
C THR A 85 5.01 -5.06 9.40
N PHE A 86 5.61 -5.31 8.22
CA PHE A 86 4.87 -5.53 6.99
C PHE A 86 4.03 -6.80 7.04
N LEU A 87 4.60 -7.92 7.52
CA LEU A 87 3.86 -9.17 7.72
C LEU A 87 2.70 -8.97 8.68
N PHE A 88 2.95 -8.30 9.80
CA PHE A 88 1.91 -7.99 10.79
C PHE A 88 0.80 -7.12 10.21
N PHE A 89 1.15 -6.11 9.41
CA PHE A 89 0.18 -5.29 8.68
C PHE A 89 -0.69 -6.12 7.72
N VAL A 90 -0.08 -7.02 6.93
CA VAL A 90 -0.82 -7.90 6.02
C VAL A 90 -1.72 -8.86 6.79
N ALA A 91 -1.25 -9.41 7.92
CA ALA A 91 -2.05 -10.27 8.78
C ALA A 91 -3.27 -9.54 9.36
N LEU A 92 -3.09 -8.30 9.86
CA LEU A 92 -4.19 -7.50 10.37
C LEU A 92 -5.19 -7.10 9.27
N MET A 93 -4.71 -6.66 8.09
CA MET A 93 -5.59 -6.39 6.95
C MET A 93 -6.38 -7.63 6.53
N GLY A 94 -5.73 -8.80 6.51
CA GLY A 94 -6.40 -10.07 6.24
C GLY A 94 -7.46 -10.40 7.28
N LEU A 95 -7.18 -10.19 8.56
CA LEU A 95 -8.14 -10.38 9.65
C LEU A 95 -9.35 -9.43 9.51
N THR A 96 -9.12 -8.16 9.14
CA THR A 96 -10.22 -7.19 8.94
C THR A 96 -11.11 -7.57 7.77
N LEU A 97 -10.53 -8.05 6.67
CA LEU A 97 -11.31 -8.54 5.53
C LEU A 97 -12.09 -9.82 5.89
N PHE A 98 -11.47 -10.72 6.66
CA PHE A 98 -12.11 -11.95 7.13
C PHE A 98 -13.26 -11.66 8.11
N ALA A 99 -13.09 -10.70 9.01
CA ALA A 99 -14.15 -10.25 9.92
C ALA A 99 -15.35 -9.65 9.17
N GLY A 100 -15.13 -9.00 8.02
CA GLY A 100 -16.22 -8.54 7.16
C GLY A 100 -16.99 -9.68 6.47
N SER A 101 -16.34 -10.83 6.24
CA SER A 101 -16.98 -12.03 5.67
C SER A 101 -17.66 -12.93 6.69
N ASP A 102 -17.33 -12.78 7.98
CA ASP A 102 -17.90 -13.57 9.09
C ASP A 102 -18.69 -12.65 10.04
N PRO A 103 -19.92 -12.25 9.65
CA PRO A 103 -20.75 -11.38 10.48
C PRO A 103 -21.19 -12.12 11.75
N ILE A 104 -20.87 -11.55 12.91
CA ILE A 104 -21.43 -12.00 14.18
C ILE A 104 -22.90 -11.58 14.21
N LEU A 105 -23.80 -12.55 14.07
CA LEU A 105 -25.23 -12.34 14.22
C LEU A 105 -25.56 -12.26 15.71
N GLU A 106 -25.60 -11.05 16.26
CA GLU A 106 -26.23 -10.85 17.57
C GLU A 106 -27.75 -10.96 17.45
N GLU A 107 -28.37 -11.75 18.32
CA GLU A 107 -29.82 -11.95 18.34
C GLU A 107 -30.58 -10.63 18.38
N TYR A 108 -30.09 -9.65 19.15
CA TYR A 108 -30.66 -8.31 19.23
C TYR A 108 -30.64 -7.54 17.90
N ASP A 109 -29.56 -7.61 17.12
CA ASP A 109 -29.41 -6.84 15.87
C ASP A 109 -30.26 -7.45 14.73
N THR A 110 -30.38 -8.79 14.69
CA THR A 110 -31.24 -9.47 13.71
C THR A 110 -32.73 -9.24 13.91
N LEU A 111 -33.18 -8.95 15.14
CA LEU A 111 -34.57 -8.60 15.45
C LEU A 111 -34.94 -7.22 14.89
N GLU A 112 -34.05 -6.23 15.00
CA GLU A 112 -34.31 -4.88 14.49
C GLU A 112 -34.17 -4.78 12.96
N THR A 113 -33.15 -5.40 12.37
CA THR A 113 -32.86 -5.26 10.92
C THR A 113 -33.60 -6.27 10.05
N THR A 114 -33.87 -7.49 10.55
CA THR A 114 -34.44 -8.59 9.74
C THR A 114 -35.56 -9.37 10.44
N ASN A 115 -36.13 -8.85 11.53
CA ASN A 115 -37.19 -9.54 12.32
C ASN A 115 -36.83 -11.00 12.68
N GLY A 116 -35.56 -11.29 12.97
CA GLY A 116 -35.09 -12.62 13.39
C GLY A 116 -34.97 -13.67 12.28
N LYS A 117 -35.19 -13.32 11.00
CA LYS A 117 -35.16 -14.28 9.88
C LYS A 117 -33.78 -14.90 9.62
N LEU A 118 -32.69 -14.20 9.94
CA LEU A 118 -31.32 -14.67 9.69
C LEU A 118 -30.83 -15.70 10.73
N ILE A 119 -31.45 -15.75 11.90
CA ILE A 119 -31.11 -16.73 12.94
C ILE A 119 -31.77 -18.08 12.65
N GLN A 120 -33.01 -18.07 12.15
CA GLN A 120 -33.70 -19.31 11.78
C GLN A 120 -33.02 -20.09 10.65
N SER A 121 -32.29 -19.40 9.75
CA SER A 121 -31.57 -20.06 8.65
C SER A 121 -30.24 -20.71 9.06
N VAL A 122 -29.71 -20.40 10.24
CA VAL A 122 -28.47 -21.00 10.77
C VAL A 122 -28.76 -22.23 11.64
N ASP A 123 -29.97 -22.32 12.20
CA ASP A 123 -30.41 -23.43 13.07
C ASP A 123 -31.05 -24.61 12.30
N GLN A 124 -31.39 -24.44 11.01
CA GLN A 124 -31.88 -25.51 10.11
C GLN A 124 -30.76 -26.23 9.37
#